data_AF-T0YSG0-F1
#
_entry.id   AF-T0YSG0-F1
#
_cell.length_a   1.000
_cell.length_b   1.000
_cell.length_c   1.000
_cell.angle_alpha   90.00
_cell.angle_beta   90.00
_cell.angle_gamma   90.00
#
_symmetry.space_group_name_H-M   'P 1'
#
loop_
_entity.id
_entity.type
_entity.pdbx_description
1 polymer ?
#
loop_
_entity_poly.entity_id
_entity_poly.type
_entity_poly.pdbx_seq_one_letter_code
_entity_poly.pdbx_strand_id
1 'polypeptide(L)'
;KRKIMSAFSGGQASIEEHRRLGGNPHVDMAFLYLKSYFLTKKESEDVSERYSSGAMLSGEMKNMLFEKVIERINKLKEAYEKSHREGYRKIRNGRRAHRPEKAHGRI
;
A
#
# COMPACT_ATOMS: atom_id res chain seq x y z
N LYS A 1 -6.05 7.44 -1.09
CA LYS A 1 -6.93 7.71 -2.25
C LYS A 1 -6.45 8.90 -3.07
N ARG A 2 -6.54 10.17 -2.58
CA ARG A 2 -6.16 11.37 -3.34
C ARG A 2 -4.81 11.28 -4.07
N LYS A 3 -3.74 10.95 -3.34
CA LYS A 3 -2.37 10.83 -3.90
C LYS A 3 -2.26 9.85 -5.08
N ILE A 4 -3.02 8.76 -5.07
CA ILE A 4 -2.98 7.75 -6.15
C ILE A 4 -3.82 8.22 -7.34
N MET A 5 -4.99 8.82 -7.09
CA MET A 5 -5.83 9.33 -8.18
C MET A 5 -5.16 10.46 -8.96
N SER A 6 -4.37 11.30 -8.28
CA SER A 6 -3.58 12.37 -8.89
C SER A 6 -2.21 11.91 -9.43
N ALA A 7 -1.87 10.62 -9.39
CA ALA A 7 -0.59 10.14 -9.91
C ALA A 7 -0.52 10.32 -11.43
N PHE A 8 0.69 10.53 -11.96
CA PHE A 8 0.91 10.66 -13.39
C PHE A 8 0.44 9.39 -14.13
N SER A 9 -0.26 9.60 -15.24
CA SER A 9 -0.88 8.55 -16.05
C SER A 9 -0.19 8.48 -17.40
N GLY A 10 0.05 7.26 -17.88
CA GLY A 10 0.48 7.01 -19.26
C GLY A 10 -0.67 6.88 -20.27
N GLY A 11 -1.92 7.09 -19.84
CA GLY A 11 -3.10 7.04 -20.69
C GLY A 11 -3.37 8.31 -21.51
N GLN A 12 -4.54 8.35 -22.16
CA GLN A 12 -4.95 9.48 -23.01
C GLN A 12 -5.79 10.50 -22.25
N ALA A 13 -6.00 11.68 -22.84
CA ALA A 13 -6.79 12.75 -22.25
C ALA A 13 -8.27 12.40 -22.10
N SER A 14 -8.82 11.64 -23.04
CA SER A 14 -10.22 11.18 -23.04
C SER A 14 -10.34 9.66 -22.97
N ILE A 15 -11.51 9.18 -22.52
CA ILE A 15 -11.84 7.75 -22.49
C ILE A 15 -11.84 7.19 -23.91
N GLU A 16 -12.44 7.89 -24.87
CA GLU A 16 -12.55 7.45 -26.26
C GLU A 16 -11.17 7.26 -26.90
N GLU A 17 -10.27 8.24 -26.76
CA GLU A 17 -8.90 8.12 -27.24
C GLU A 17 -8.16 6.98 -26.54
N HIS A 18 -8.34 6.81 -25.23
CA HIS A 18 -7.68 5.73 -24.51
C HIS A 18 -8.18 4.35 -24.93
N ARG A 19 -9.48 4.19 -25.20
CA ARG A 19 -10.04 2.96 -25.77
C ARG A 19 -9.49 2.68 -27.18
N ARG A 20 -9.25 3.72 -27.98
CA ARG A 20 -8.77 3.59 -29.36
C ARG A 20 -7.26 3.40 -29.48
N LEU A 21 -6.48 4.10 -28.65
CA LEU A 21 -5.02 4.21 -28.76
C LEU A 21 -4.28 3.49 -27.63
N GLY A 22 -4.97 3.11 -26.56
CA GLY A 22 -4.38 2.57 -25.35
C GLY A 22 -3.58 3.58 -24.54
N GLY A 23 -2.93 3.10 -23.48
CA GLY A 23 -1.97 3.84 -22.67
C GLY A 23 -0.57 3.26 -22.75
N ASN A 24 0.43 4.03 -22.37
CA ASN A 24 1.80 3.56 -22.22
C ASN A 24 2.08 3.16 -20.75
N PRO A 25 2.13 1.86 -20.42
CA PRO A 25 2.39 1.41 -19.05
C PRO A 25 3.81 1.75 -18.57
N HIS A 26 4.79 1.93 -19.47
CA HIS A 26 6.18 2.20 -19.09
C HIS A 26 6.40 3.56 -18.43
N VAL A 27 5.48 4.50 -18.63
CA VAL A 27 5.49 5.83 -18.01
C VAL A 27 4.37 6.01 -16.99
N ASP A 28 3.51 5.00 -16.79
CA ASP A 28 2.37 5.08 -15.89
C ASP A 28 2.80 4.79 -14.45
N MET A 29 2.66 5.78 -13.56
CA MET A 29 3.13 5.63 -12.19
C MET A 29 2.32 4.60 -11.40
N ALA A 30 1.05 4.39 -11.73
CA ALA A 30 0.26 3.37 -11.05
C ALA A 30 0.73 1.96 -11.46
N PHE A 31 0.97 1.75 -12.76
CA PHE A 31 1.51 0.50 -13.27
C PHE A 31 2.91 0.19 -12.71
N LEU A 32 3.82 1.17 -12.69
CA LEU A 32 5.19 0.96 -12.19
C LEU A 32 5.19 0.48 -10.72
N TYR A 33 4.35 1.09 -9.87
CA TYR A 33 4.21 0.65 -8.48
C TYR A 33 3.57 -0.74 -8.37
N LEU A 34 2.52 -1.02 -9.16
CA LEU A 34 1.89 -2.34 -9.22
C LEU A 34 2.90 -3.42 -9.58
N LYS A 35 3.63 -3.24 -10.69
CA LYS A 35 4.66 -4.17 -11.17
C LYS A 35 5.78 -4.40 -10.17
N SER A 36 6.29 -3.34 -9.52
CA SER A 36 7.43 -3.48 -8.61
C SER A 36 7.08 -4.11 -7.26
N TYR A 37 5.86 -3.93 -6.77
CA TYR A 37 5.56 -4.24 -5.36
C TYR A 37 4.39 -5.18 -5.12
N PHE A 38 3.51 -5.39 -6.10
CA PHE A 38 2.20 -6.03 -5.86
C PHE A 38 1.86 -7.14 -6.83
N LEU A 39 2.39 -7.12 -8.06
CA LEU A 39 2.06 -8.07 -9.10
C LEU A 39 3.22 -9.03 -9.36
N THR A 40 2.89 -10.27 -9.67
CA THR A 40 3.81 -11.22 -10.30
C THR A 40 4.14 -10.78 -11.74
N LYS A 41 5.17 -11.38 -12.34
CA LYS A 41 5.53 -11.13 -13.74
C LYS A 41 4.33 -11.32 -14.67
N LYS A 42 3.63 -12.45 -14.56
CA LYS A 42 2.46 -12.79 -15.39
C LYS A 42 1.32 -11.78 -15.22
N GLU A 43 0.98 -11.42 -13.99
CA GLU A 43 -0.06 -10.41 -13.73
C GLU A 43 0.35 -9.03 -14.27
N SER A 44 1.63 -8.67 -14.14
CA SER A 44 2.12 -7.39 -14.68
C SER A 44 2.09 -7.35 -16.20
N GLU A 45 2.30 -8.49 -16.88
CA GLU A 45 2.20 -8.61 -18.33
C GLU A 45 0.74 -8.47 -18.79
N ASP A 46 -0.21 -9.15 -18.14
CA ASP A 46 -1.65 -9.02 -18.42
C ASP A 46 -2.13 -7.56 -18.26
N VAL A 47 -1.78 -6.93 -17.14
CA VAL A 47 -2.16 -5.54 -16.85
C VAL A 47 -1.53 -4.59 -17.88
N SER A 48 -0.28 -4.81 -18.27
CA SER A 48 0.41 -4.03 -19.30
C SER A 48 -0.30 -4.15 -20.65
N GLU A 49 -0.68 -5.35 -21.06
CA GLU A 49 -1.37 -5.62 -22.32
C GLU A 49 -2.76 -4.99 -22.35
N ARG A 50 -3.54 -5.16 -21.28
CA ARG A 50 -4.88 -4.57 -21.16
C ARG A 50 -4.83 -3.04 -21.16
N TYR A 51 -3.80 -2.44 -20.56
CA TYR A 51 -3.62 -0.99 -20.59
C TYR A 51 -3.19 -0.49 -21.97
N SER A 52 -2.24 -1.19 -22.59
CA SER A 52 -1.70 -0.82 -23.92
C SER A 52 -2.71 -1.01 -25.04
N SER A 53 -3.66 -1.95 -24.89
CA SER A 53 -4.78 -2.14 -25.83
C SER A 53 -5.95 -1.19 -25.60
N GLY A 54 -5.94 -0.42 -24.50
CA GLY A 54 -7.08 0.41 -24.10
C GLY A 54 -8.22 -0.37 -23.43
N ALA A 55 -8.08 -1.67 -23.21
CA ALA A 55 -9.06 -2.50 -22.49
C ALA A 55 -9.18 -2.13 -21.00
N MET A 56 -8.12 -1.58 -20.40
CA MET A 56 -8.11 -1.02 -19.04
C MET A 56 -7.89 0.48 -19.09
N LEU A 57 -8.71 1.27 -18.40
CA LEU A 57 -8.59 2.71 -18.27
C LEU A 57 -7.59 3.10 -17.17
N SER A 58 -7.03 4.33 -17.24
CA SER A 58 -6.13 4.86 -16.20
C SER A 58 -6.78 4.92 -14.81
N GLY A 59 -8.09 5.17 -14.75
CA GLY A 59 -8.84 5.12 -13.49
C GLY A 59 -8.87 3.72 -12.89
N GLU A 60 -9.05 2.69 -13.71
CA GLU A 60 -9.06 1.29 -13.28
C GLU A 60 -7.68 0.84 -12.80
N MET A 61 -6.62 1.21 -13.51
CA MET A 61 -5.22 0.99 -13.10
C MET A 61 -4.94 1.62 -11.72
N LYS A 62 -5.34 2.89 -11.53
CA LYS A 62 -5.16 3.61 -10.25
C LYS A 62 -6.00 3.02 -9.11
N ASN A 63 -7.21 2.54 -9.41
CA ASN A 63 -8.05 1.84 -8.43
C ASN A 63 -7.38 0.54 -7.97
N MET A 64 -6.85 -0.26 -8.91
CA MET A 64 -6.12 -1.48 -8.59
C MET A 64 -4.92 -1.20 -7.66
N LEU A 65 -4.12 -0.16 -7.96
CA LEU A 65 -3.03 0.24 -7.06
C LEU A 65 -3.56 0.67 -5.69
N PHE A 66 -4.63 1.45 -5.65
CA PHE A 66 -5.21 1.93 -4.40
C PHE A 66 -5.64 0.78 -3.49
N GLU A 67 -6.30 -0.25 -4.03
CA GLU A 67 -6.74 -1.42 -3.27
C GLU A 67 -5.54 -2.17 -2.68
N LYS A 68 -4.52 -2.48 -3.50
CA LYS A 68 -3.31 -3.17 -3.05
C LYS A 68 -2.54 -2.41 -1.98
N VAL A 69 -2.44 -1.09 -2.12
CA VAL A 69 -1.77 -0.22 -1.14
C VAL A 69 -2.55 -0.19 0.18
N ILE A 70 -3.87 -0.06 0.15
CA ILE A 70 -4.69 -0.01 1.37
C ILE A 70 -4.66 -1.35 2.10
N GLU A 71 -4.73 -2.46 1.37
CA GLU A 71 -4.56 -3.80 1.93
C GLU A 71 -3.22 -3.92 2.68
N ARG A 72 -2.12 -3.51 2.05
CA ARG A 72 -0.79 -3.55 2.68
C ARG A 72 -0.68 -2.64 3.90
N ILE A 73 -1.22 -1.42 3.83
CA ILE A 73 -1.22 -0.48 4.96
C ILE A 73 -1.99 -1.04 6.16
N ASN A 74 -3.14 -1.67 5.93
CA ASN A 74 -3.94 -2.24 7.01
C ASN A 74 -3.21 -3.39 7.69
N LYS A 75 -2.60 -4.31 6.92
CA LYS A 75 -1.75 -5.39 7.46
C LYS A 75 -0.59 -4.83 8.30
N LEU A 76 0.05 -3.75 7.84
CA LEU A 76 1.13 -3.10 8.59
C LEU A 76 0.66 -2.48 9.89
N LYS A 77 -0.53 -1.85 9.91
CA LYS A 77 -1.12 -1.30 11.13
C LYS A 77 -1.41 -2.39 12.16
N GLU A 78 -2.02 -3.50 11.73
CA GLU A 78 -2.30 -4.65 12.60
C GLU A 78 -1.01 -5.23 13.22
N ALA A 79 0.03 -5.41 12.40
CA ALA A 79 1.33 -5.89 12.86
C ALA A 79 1.99 -4.90 13.84
N TYR A 80 1.90 -3.60 13.56
CA TYR A 80 2.39 -2.55 14.43
C TYR A 80 1.66 -2.57 15.78
N GLU A 81 0.33 -2.63 15.81
CA GLU A 81 -0.45 -2.69 17.05
C GLU A 81 -0.12 -3.92 17.89
N LYS A 82 0.03 -5.09 17.26
CA LYS A 82 0.42 -6.33 17.94
C LYS A 82 1.81 -6.20 18.58
N SER A 83 2.81 -5.78 17.79
CA SER A 83 4.18 -5.62 18.29
C SER A 83 4.27 -4.55 19.37
N HIS A 84 3.53 -3.45 19.24
CA HIS A 84 3.49 -2.38 20.24
C HIS A 84 2.82 -2.84 21.54
N ARG A 85 1.74 -3.63 21.47
CA ARG A 85 1.06 -4.23 22.63
C ARG A 85 1.96 -5.25 23.32
N GLU A 86 2.64 -6.10 22.56
CA GLU A 86 3.60 -7.08 23.09
C GLU A 86 4.83 -6.40 23.71
N GLY A 87 5.34 -5.34 23.10
CA GLY A 87 6.40 -4.49 23.63
C GLY A 87 6.00 -3.86 24.97
N TYR A 88 4.82 -3.23 25.05
CA TYR A 88 4.29 -2.72 26.32
C TYR A 88 4.10 -3.82 27.36
N ARG A 89 3.62 -5.00 26.97
CA ARG A 89 3.45 -6.14 27.89
C ARG A 89 4.81 -6.61 28.43
N LYS A 90 5.84 -6.68 27.59
CA LYS A 90 7.21 -7.04 27.99
C LYS A 90 7.83 -5.97 28.90
N ILE A 91 7.67 -4.68 28.59
CA ILE A 91 8.14 -3.59 29.46
C ILE A 91 7.40 -3.60 30.80
N ARG A 92 6.08 -3.77 30.81
CA ARG A 92 5.26 -3.83 32.03
C ARG A 92 5.62 -5.04 32.89
N ASN A 93 5.84 -6.21 32.29
CA ASN A 93 6.20 -7.42 33.01
C ASN A 93 7.69 -7.42 33.41
N GLY A 94 8.57 -6.79 32.64
CA GLY A 94 9.98 -6.58 32.99
C GLY A 94 10.17 -5.57 34.13
N ARG A 95 9.32 -4.54 34.23
CA ARG A 95 9.27 -3.62 35.39
C ARG A 95 8.74 -4.29 36.67
N ARG A 96 8.10 -5.46 36.60
CA ARG A 96 7.76 -6.26 37.79
C ARG A 96 8.95 -7.05 38.34
N ALA A 97 10.04 -7.22 37.58
CA ALA A 97 11.23 -7.99 38.01
C ALA A 97 12.25 -7.17 38.81
N HIS A 98 12.09 -5.84 38.91
CA HIS A 98 12.94 -5.01 39.76
C HIS A 98 12.11 -3.96 40.48
N ARG A 99 11.41 -4.39 41.54
CA ARG A 99 10.96 -3.48 42.59
C ARG A 99 11.87 -3.73 43.80
N PRO A 100 12.87 -2.89 44.07
CA PRO A 100 13.51 -2.94 45.38
C PRO A 100 12.46 -2.55 46.42
N GLU A 101 12.28 -3.43 47.38
CA GLU A 101 11.43 -3.23 48.53
C GLU A 101 12.07 -2.17 49.43
N LYS A 102 11.48 -0.98 49.52
CA LYS A 102 11.78 -0.02 50.60
C LYS A 102 10.50 0.55 51.18
N ALA A 103 10.07 -0.13 52.24
CA ALA A 103 9.70 0.37 53.55
C ALA A 103 9.74 1.90 53.78
N HIS A 104 8.63 2.38 54.38
CA HIS A 104 8.50 3.39 55.45
C HIS A 104 8.86 4.86 55.19
N GLY A 105 7.91 5.74 55.54
CA GLY A 105 8.20 7.13 55.94
C GLY A 105 7.04 8.11 55.76
N ARG A 106 6.38 8.48 56.88
CA ARG A 106 5.41 9.59 57.04
C ARG A 106 5.91 10.90 56.41
N ILE A 107 5.00 11.76 55.94
CA ILE A 107 4.55 13.01 56.62
C ILE A 107 3.10 13.25 56.23
#